data_AF-A0A6A6KAH2-F1
#
_entry.id   AF-A0A6A6KAH2-F1
#
_cell.length_a   1.000
_cell.length_b   1.000
_cell.length_c   1.000
_cell.angle_alpha   90.00
_cell.angle_beta   90.00
_cell.angle_gamma   90.00
#
_symmetry.space_group_name_H-M   'P 1'
#
loop_
_entity.id
_entity.type
_entity.pdbx_description
1 polymer ?
#
loop_
_entity_poly.entity_id
_entity_poly.type
_entity_poly.pdbx_seq_one_letter_code
_entity_poly.pdbx_strand_id
1 'polypeptide(L)'
;MLSLYEAAHLGIRGEDILDEAIAFTATKLYSVLPQLSPHLAQQVTHALNRPIHKCLPRLEARYYIDAYAWDKSYNTTLLQFAKLDFNRLQELHQKELNGITEKNLAKVISMATILDDTYDNYATCEELELFTDAIERWDIKAIDALPEYMKMIYASMLDLYNEIEESIAEEGNSYSVHYAKEAIKRMLRSYLAEASGAMKAMFQMEEYLQVSLISSGYPMVTTTSFLSMGKIATTDAFEWVSNDPKIIRALSLLCRLMNDIVSHEFEQNREHAPSSVECYMKQHGVSKKRQLNCFEKRLQMHGKISMRSG
;
A
#
# COMPACT_ATOMS: atom_id res chain seq x y z
N MET A 1 -7.22 18.29 -24.61
CA MET A 1 -7.45 18.70 -23.20
C MET A 1 -7.46 17.50 -22.27
N LEU A 2 -8.40 16.56 -22.41
CA LEU A 2 -8.45 15.36 -21.55
C LEU A 2 -7.15 14.55 -21.56
N SER A 3 -6.56 14.29 -22.72
CA SER A 3 -5.27 13.57 -22.82
C SER A 3 -4.11 14.31 -22.15
N LEU A 4 -4.12 15.65 -22.16
CA LEU A 4 -3.09 16.45 -21.48
C LEU A 4 -3.28 16.39 -19.96
N TYR A 5 -4.53 16.41 -19.48
CA TYR A 5 -4.85 16.23 -18.06
C TYR A 5 -4.30 14.90 -17.54
N GLU A 6 -4.58 13.79 -18.25
CA GLU A 6 -4.08 12.47 -17.87
C GLU A 6 -2.56 12.41 -17.94
N ALA A 7 -1.95 12.82 -19.05
CA ALA A 7 -0.49 12.78 -19.20
C ALA A 7 0.25 13.62 -18.15
N ALA A 8 -0.33 14.75 -17.72
CA ALA A 8 0.29 15.61 -16.73
C ALA A 8 0.38 14.95 -15.33
N HIS A 9 -0.43 13.93 -15.05
CA HIS A 9 -0.30 13.12 -13.83
C HIS A 9 0.93 12.21 -13.81
N LEU A 10 1.65 12.04 -14.93
CA LEU A 10 2.92 11.32 -15.01
C LEU A 10 4.14 12.16 -14.64
N GLY A 11 3.95 13.45 -14.30
CA GLY A 11 5.07 14.36 -14.08
C GLY A 11 6.00 13.94 -12.97
N ILE A 12 7.30 14.21 -13.15
CA ILE A 12 8.34 13.94 -12.16
C ILE A 12 8.79 15.21 -11.44
N ARG A 13 9.59 15.05 -10.37
CA ARG A 13 10.08 16.20 -9.59
C ARG A 13 10.92 17.14 -10.48
N GLY A 14 10.56 18.43 -10.48
CA GLY A 14 11.18 19.47 -11.31
C GLY A 14 10.36 19.86 -12.54
N GLU A 15 9.29 19.12 -12.85
CA GLU A 15 8.37 19.43 -13.95
C GLU A 15 7.14 20.18 -13.44
N ASP A 16 7.36 21.35 -12.84
CA ASP A 16 6.28 22.16 -12.25
C ASP A 16 5.24 22.59 -13.30
N ILE A 17 5.65 22.66 -14.57
CA ILE A 17 4.77 22.91 -15.73
C ILE A 17 3.64 21.87 -15.85
N LEU A 18 3.85 20.63 -15.38
CA LEU A 18 2.81 19.60 -15.41
C LEU A 18 1.78 19.79 -14.29
N ASP A 19 2.15 20.39 -13.16
CA ASP A 19 1.17 20.79 -12.14
C ASP A 19 0.30 21.95 -12.65
N GLU A 20 0.92 22.92 -13.34
CA GLU A 20 0.20 23.99 -14.03
C GLU A 20 -0.72 23.42 -15.12
N ALA A 21 -0.26 22.41 -15.87
CA ALA A 21 -1.07 21.74 -16.89
C ALA A 21 -2.27 21.02 -16.26
N ILE A 22 -2.13 20.33 -15.13
CA ILE A 22 -3.26 19.72 -14.39
C ILE A 22 -4.27 20.80 -14.01
N ALA A 23 -3.83 21.89 -13.36
CA ALA A 23 -4.72 22.97 -12.91
C ALA A 23 -5.45 23.66 -14.06
N PHE A 24 -4.72 23.97 -15.14
CA PHE A 24 -5.26 24.57 -16.36
C PHE A 24 -6.27 23.65 -17.04
N THR A 25 -5.89 22.40 -17.28
CA THR A 25 -6.76 21.44 -17.98
C THR A 25 -7.99 21.10 -17.16
N ALA A 26 -7.87 20.89 -15.84
CA ALA A 26 -9.01 20.64 -14.97
C ALA A 26 -10.04 21.78 -15.05
N THR A 27 -9.59 23.03 -14.92
CA THR A 27 -10.45 24.22 -14.98
C THR A 27 -11.20 24.29 -16.32
N LYS A 28 -10.48 24.07 -17.43
CA LYS A 28 -11.09 24.07 -18.77
C LYS A 28 -12.07 22.91 -18.95
N LEU A 29 -11.73 21.71 -18.50
CA LEU A 29 -12.59 20.53 -18.56
C LEU A 29 -13.89 20.76 -17.77
N TYR A 30 -13.82 21.27 -16.53
CA TYR A 30 -15.01 21.63 -15.75
C TYR A 30 -15.89 22.67 -16.46
N SER A 31 -15.30 23.66 -17.11
CA SER A 31 -16.05 24.72 -17.79
C SER A 31 -16.83 24.22 -19.01
N VAL A 32 -16.32 23.19 -19.71
CA VAL A 32 -16.96 22.65 -20.91
C VAL A 32 -17.89 21.49 -20.62
N LEU A 33 -17.81 20.85 -19.44
CA LEU A 33 -18.63 19.69 -19.04
C LEU A 33 -20.12 19.82 -19.43
N PRO A 34 -20.83 20.94 -19.17
CA PRO A 34 -22.27 21.05 -19.48
C PRO A 34 -22.58 21.03 -20.98
N GLN A 35 -21.58 21.26 -21.83
CA GLN A 35 -21.72 21.37 -23.29
C GLN A 35 -21.31 20.07 -24.02
N LEU A 36 -20.73 19.10 -23.29
CA LEU A 36 -20.27 17.85 -23.88
C LEU A 36 -21.44 16.90 -24.12
N SER A 37 -21.26 15.98 -25.08
CA SER A 37 -22.18 14.85 -25.24
C SER A 37 -22.19 13.99 -23.96
N PRO A 38 -23.29 13.29 -23.62
CA PRO A 38 -23.39 12.54 -22.38
C PRO A 38 -22.23 11.57 -22.13
N HIS A 39 -21.81 10.83 -23.17
CA HIS A 39 -20.69 9.88 -23.08
C HIS A 39 -19.35 10.58 -22.82
N LEU A 40 -19.07 11.69 -23.50
CA LEU A 40 -17.84 12.44 -23.31
C LEU A 40 -17.83 13.18 -21.97
N ALA A 41 -18.98 13.69 -21.52
CA ALA A 41 -19.15 14.27 -20.19
C ALA A 41 -18.85 13.23 -19.10
N GLN A 42 -19.31 11.99 -19.27
CA GLN A 42 -19.03 10.90 -18.34
C GLN A 42 -17.55 10.52 -18.31
N GLN A 43 -16.87 10.47 -19.47
CA GLN A 43 -15.42 10.23 -19.56
C GLN A 43 -14.61 11.34 -18.87
N VAL A 44 -14.95 12.61 -19.13
CA VAL A 44 -14.28 13.75 -18.51
C VAL A 44 -14.52 13.77 -16.99
N THR A 45 -15.75 13.48 -16.55
CA THR A 45 -16.09 13.42 -15.12
C THR A 45 -15.34 12.29 -14.42
N HIS A 46 -15.25 11.11 -15.05
CA HIS A 46 -14.49 9.98 -14.52
C HIS A 46 -13.01 10.34 -14.33
N ALA A 47 -12.36 10.87 -15.36
CA ALA A 47 -10.96 11.30 -15.30
C ALA A 47 -10.70 12.37 -14.23
N LEU A 48 -11.55 13.40 -14.15
CA LEU A 48 -11.40 14.48 -13.15
C LEU A 48 -11.53 13.98 -11.70
N ASN A 49 -12.33 12.93 -11.48
CA ASN A 49 -12.47 12.30 -10.16
C ASN A 49 -11.38 11.27 -9.89
N ARG A 50 -10.94 10.55 -10.92
CA ARG A 50 -10.06 9.37 -10.87
C ARG A 50 -9.13 9.37 -12.07
N PRO A 51 -7.99 10.07 -12.00
CA PRO A 51 -7.02 10.05 -13.07
C PRO A 51 -6.47 8.64 -13.29
N ILE A 52 -6.28 8.26 -14.56
CA ILE A 52 -5.98 6.87 -14.94
C ILE A 52 -4.68 6.36 -14.29
N HIS A 53 -3.68 7.23 -14.20
CA HIS A 53 -2.35 6.91 -13.66
C HIS A 53 -2.28 6.87 -12.13
N LYS A 54 -3.39 7.17 -11.44
CA LYS A 54 -3.52 7.07 -9.98
C LYS A 54 -4.51 5.99 -9.55
N CYS A 55 -5.04 5.23 -10.49
CA CYS A 55 -6.09 4.23 -10.25
C CYS A 55 -5.60 2.80 -10.52
N LEU A 56 -6.35 1.83 -10.01
CA LEU A 56 -6.03 0.41 -10.21
C LEU A 56 -6.32 0.03 -11.67
N PRO A 57 -5.35 -0.53 -12.41
CA PRO A 57 -5.50 -0.81 -13.84
C PRO A 57 -6.74 -1.66 -14.18
N ARG A 58 -7.10 -2.62 -13.33
CA ARG A 58 -8.28 -3.49 -13.57
C ARG A 58 -9.60 -2.73 -13.41
N LEU A 59 -9.69 -1.75 -12.52
CA LEU A 59 -10.89 -0.91 -12.38
C LEU A 59 -11.03 0.03 -13.58
N GLU A 60 -9.93 0.64 -14.00
CA GLU A 60 -9.91 1.50 -15.20
C GLU A 60 -10.19 0.71 -16.47
N ALA A 61 -9.64 -0.49 -16.62
CA ALA A 61 -9.96 -1.38 -17.74
C ALA A 61 -11.45 -1.74 -17.78
N ARG A 62 -12.06 -2.05 -16.62
CA ARG A 62 -13.50 -2.35 -16.54
C ARG A 62 -14.34 -1.19 -17.03
N TYR A 63 -14.04 0.03 -16.55
CA TYR A 63 -14.71 1.25 -16.98
C TYR A 63 -14.49 1.50 -18.48
N TYR A 64 -13.25 1.40 -18.95
CA TYR A 64 -12.88 1.73 -20.32
C TYR A 64 -13.46 0.76 -21.34
N ILE A 65 -13.63 -0.54 -21.00
CA ILE A 65 -14.32 -1.50 -21.86
C ILE A 65 -15.76 -1.04 -22.18
N ASP A 66 -16.47 -0.51 -21.18
CA ASP A 66 -17.83 0.00 -21.38
C ASP A 66 -17.79 1.34 -22.11
N ALA A 67 -16.86 2.22 -21.74
CA ALA A 67 -16.71 3.54 -22.35
C ALA A 67 -16.30 3.46 -23.84
N TYR A 68 -15.47 2.49 -24.21
CA TYR A 68 -15.03 2.27 -25.59
C TYR A 68 -16.20 1.90 -26.51
N ALA A 69 -17.19 1.18 -25.98
CA ALA A 69 -18.39 0.81 -26.73
C ALA A 69 -19.31 2.02 -27.04
N TRP A 70 -19.08 3.18 -26.42
CA TRP A 70 -19.83 4.42 -26.71
C TRP A 70 -19.32 5.15 -27.95
N ASP A 71 -18.09 4.88 -28.40
CA ASP A 71 -17.53 5.51 -29.59
C ASP A 71 -18.14 4.92 -30.86
N LYS A 72 -18.64 5.74 -31.78
CA LYS A 72 -19.21 5.24 -33.05
C LYS A 72 -18.17 4.53 -33.95
N SER A 73 -16.89 4.74 -33.69
CA SER A 73 -15.75 4.23 -34.45
C SER A 73 -14.99 3.10 -33.73
N TYR A 74 -15.55 2.52 -32.65
CA TYR A 74 -14.87 1.44 -31.93
C TYR A 74 -14.57 0.24 -32.84
N ASN A 75 -13.45 -0.42 -32.57
CA ASN A 75 -13.09 -1.65 -33.24
C ASN A 75 -13.77 -2.84 -32.53
N THR A 76 -14.71 -3.50 -33.22
CA THR A 76 -15.48 -4.62 -32.66
C THR A 76 -14.59 -5.76 -32.18
N THR A 77 -13.52 -6.08 -32.91
CA THR A 77 -12.58 -7.12 -32.54
C THR A 77 -11.86 -6.79 -31.23
N LEU A 78 -11.38 -5.56 -31.07
CA LEU A 78 -10.73 -5.11 -29.83
C LEU A 78 -11.69 -5.12 -28.65
N LEU A 79 -12.93 -4.66 -28.84
CA LEU A 79 -13.94 -4.66 -27.77
C LEU A 79 -14.30 -6.08 -27.31
N GLN A 80 -14.48 -7.01 -28.27
CA GLN A 80 -14.74 -8.41 -27.95
C GLN A 80 -13.56 -9.07 -27.23
N PHE A 81 -12.34 -8.82 -27.73
CA PHE A 81 -11.12 -9.31 -27.11
C PHE A 81 -10.99 -8.83 -25.66
N ALA A 82 -11.14 -7.52 -25.42
CA ALA A 82 -11.05 -6.95 -24.08
C ALA A 82 -12.10 -7.51 -23.11
N LYS A 83 -13.34 -7.74 -23.57
CA LYS A 83 -14.39 -8.37 -22.75
C LYS A 83 -14.05 -9.82 -22.38
N LEU A 84 -13.60 -10.60 -23.37
CA LEU A 84 -13.24 -12.00 -23.14
C LEU A 84 -12.04 -12.14 -22.20
N ASP A 85 -11.00 -11.33 -22.43
CA ASP A 85 -9.82 -11.29 -21.56
C ASP A 85 -10.18 -10.87 -20.13
N PHE A 86 -10.98 -9.81 -19.98
CA PHE A 86 -11.42 -9.33 -18.68
C PHE A 86 -12.16 -10.41 -17.89
N ASN A 87 -13.14 -11.07 -18.53
CA ASN A 87 -13.96 -12.11 -17.92
C ASN A 87 -13.12 -13.35 -17.58
N ARG A 88 -12.21 -13.77 -18.47
CA ARG A 88 -11.32 -14.91 -18.20
C ARG A 88 -10.45 -14.66 -16.97
N LEU A 89 -9.83 -13.48 -16.87
CA LEU A 89 -9.04 -13.12 -15.69
C LEU A 89 -9.94 -12.92 -14.45
N GLN A 90 -11.19 -12.46 -14.60
CA GLN A 90 -12.13 -12.38 -13.48
C GLN A 90 -12.49 -13.77 -12.94
N GLU A 91 -12.73 -14.76 -13.81
CA GLU A 91 -12.94 -16.15 -13.40
C GLU A 91 -11.72 -16.72 -12.68
N LEU A 92 -10.50 -16.40 -13.16
CA LEU A 92 -9.27 -16.78 -12.47
C LEU A 92 -9.23 -16.15 -11.07
N HIS A 93 -9.43 -14.84 -10.96
CA HIS A 93 -9.45 -14.16 -9.65
C HIS A 93 -10.52 -14.72 -8.71
N GLN A 94 -11.69 -15.12 -9.21
CA GLN A 94 -12.74 -15.76 -8.40
C GLN A 94 -12.30 -17.13 -7.87
N LYS A 95 -11.60 -17.92 -8.69
CA LYS A 95 -10.98 -19.17 -8.23
C LYS A 95 -9.90 -18.90 -7.18
N GLU A 96 -9.05 -17.91 -7.40
CA GLU A 96 -8.01 -17.50 -6.46
C GLU A 96 -8.59 -16.96 -5.14
N LEU A 97 -9.74 -16.28 -5.17
CA LEU A 97 -10.45 -15.85 -3.97
C LEU A 97 -11.09 -17.03 -3.23
N ASN A 98 -11.64 -18.01 -3.95
CA ASN A 98 -12.16 -19.23 -3.34
C ASN A 98 -11.04 -20.08 -2.71
N GLY A 99 -9.83 -20.01 -3.28
CA GLY A 99 -8.60 -20.56 -2.73
C GLY A 99 -7.69 -19.48 -2.17
N ILE A 100 -8.20 -18.51 -1.40
CA ILE A 100 -7.34 -17.45 -0.82
C ILE A 100 -6.20 -18.05 0.03
N THR A 101 -6.44 -19.27 0.53
CA THR A 101 -5.48 -20.18 1.17
C THR A 101 -4.44 -20.77 0.21
N GLU A 102 -4.32 -20.31 -1.03
CA GLU A 102 -3.29 -20.75 -1.99
C GLU A 102 -2.37 -19.59 -2.43
N LYS A 103 -2.69 -18.34 -2.04
CA LYS A 103 -1.92 -17.16 -2.44
C LYS A 103 -1.08 -16.61 -1.28
N ASN A 104 0.22 -16.84 -1.35
CA ASN A 104 1.21 -16.42 -0.34
C ASN A 104 1.06 -14.94 0.07
N LEU A 105 0.90 -14.03 -0.90
CA LEU A 105 0.72 -12.60 -0.60
C LEU A 105 -0.55 -12.31 0.22
N ALA A 106 -1.69 -12.90 -0.16
CA ALA A 106 -2.95 -12.67 0.54
C ALA A 106 -2.90 -13.22 1.97
N LYS A 107 -2.35 -14.42 2.15
CA LYS A 107 -2.16 -15.03 3.48
C LYS A 107 -1.30 -14.18 4.40
N VAL A 108 -0.16 -13.69 3.89
CA VAL A 108 0.75 -12.84 4.68
C VAL A 108 0.07 -11.52 5.04
N ILE A 109 -0.70 -10.92 4.13
CA ILE A 109 -1.48 -9.70 4.45
C ILE A 109 -2.51 -10.00 5.54
N SER A 110 -3.24 -11.12 5.47
CA SER A 110 -4.19 -11.51 6.52
C SER A 110 -3.52 -11.77 7.87
N MET A 111 -2.33 -12.40 7.86
CA MET A 111 -1.55 -12.58 9.08
C MET A 111 -1.07 -11.23 9.63
N ALA A 112 -0.61 -10.32 8.76
CA ALA A 112 -0.18 -8.99 9.15
C ALA A 112 -1.31 -8.18 9.80
N THR A 113 -2.56 -8.30 9.32
CA THR A 113 -3.71 -7.63 9.96
C THR A 113 -4.01 -8.16 11.36
N ILE A 114 -3.87 -9.47 11.58
CA ILE A 114 -4.06 -10.06 12.93
C ILE A 114 -2.97 -9.56 13.88
N LEU A 115 -1.73 -9.48 13.39
CA LEU A 115 -0.60 -8.96 14.15
C LEU A 115 -0.78 -7.47 14.48
N ASP A 116 -1.19 -6.66 13.51
CA ASP A 116 -1.50 -5.23 13.68
C ASP A 116 -2.53 -5.01 14.80
N ASP A 117 -3.68 -5.69 14.71
CA ASP A 117 -4.72 -5.64 15.75
C ASP A 117 -4.19 -6.08 17.12
N THR A 118 -3.35 -7.12 17.17
CA THR A 118 -2.77 -7.62 18.42
C THR A 118 -1.88 -6.57 19.09
N TYR A 119 -1.03 -5.89 18.32
CA TYR A 119 -0.11 -4.86 18.80
C TYR A 119 -0.81 -3.55 19.16
N ASP A 120 -1.87 -3.20 18.45
CA ASP A 120 -2.57 -1.93 18.64
C ASP A 120 -3.64 -2.01 19.76
N ASN A 121 -4.36 -3.14 19.85
CA ASN A 121 -5.66 -3.17 20.53
C ASN A 121 -5.81 -4.21 21.64
N TYR A 122 -4.99 -5.26 21.66
CA TYR A 122 -5.23 -6.40 22.56
C TYR A 122 -4.13 -6.62 23.58
N ALA A 123 -2.86 -6.61 23.16
CA ALA A 123 -1.76 -7.04 24.01
C ALA A 123 -1.27 -5.94 24.95
N THR A 124 -0.76 -6.35 26.11
CA THR A 124 0.00 -5.44 26.98
C THR A 124 1.43 -5.26 26.43
N CYS A 125 2.12 -4.18 26.84
CA CYS A 125 3.52 -3.97 26.40
C CYS A 125 4.43 -5.15 26.77
N GLU A 126 4.25 -5.75 27.95
CA GLU A 126 5.02 -6.91 28.41
C GLU A 126 4.77 -8.14 27.53
N GLU A 127 3.52 -8.37 27.13
CA GLU A 127 3.17 -9.46 26.21
C GLU A 127 3.75 -9.23 24.81
N LEU A 128 3.77 -7.97 24.34
CA LEU A 128 4.37 -7.62 23.04
C LEU A 128 5.89 -7.77 23.01
N GLU A 129 6.58 -7.51 24.11
CA GLU A 129 8.02 -7.78 24.22
C GLU A 129 8.28 -9.29 24.10
N LEU A 130 7.54 -10.12 24.84
CA LEU A 130 7.66 -11.58 24.76
C LEU A 130 7.35 -12.10 23.35
N PHE A 131 6.30 -11.59 22.72
CA PHE A 131 5.91 -11.98 21.37
C PHE A 131 6.98 -11.58 20.35
N THR A 132 7.48 -10.35 20.41
CA THR A 132 8.53 -9.87 19.50
C THR A 132 9.82 -10.69 19.67
N ASP A 133 10.20 -11.03 20.91
CA ASP A 133 11.35 -11.89 21.17
C ASP A 133 11.19 -13.30 20.61
N ALA A 134 9.98 -13.88 20.71
CA ALA A 134 9.68 -15.18 20.10
C ALA A 134 9.81 -15.12 18.57
N ILE A 135 9.29 -14.05 17.96
CA ILE A 135 9.41 -13.78 16.52
C ILE A 135 10.87 -13.65 16.08
N GLU A 136 11.71 -12.94 16.83
CA GLU A 136 13.13 -12.82 16.49
C GLU A 136 13.84 -14.17 16.50
N ARG A 137 13.51 -15.04 17.47
CA ARG A 137 14.03 -16.42 17.56
C ARG A 137 13.53 -17.31 16.44
N TRP A 138 12.28 -17.11 15.99
CA TRP A 138 11.63 -17.89 14.94
C TRP A 138 11.69 -19.41 15.22
N ASP A 139 11.48 -19.81 16.47
CA ASP A 139 11.50 -21.20 16.92
C ASP A 139 10.19 -21.53 17.64
N ILE A 140 9.54 -22.64 17.26
CA ILE A 140 8.31 -23.11 17.89
C ILE A 140 8.48 -23.31 19.40
N LYS A 141 9.69 -23.61 19.88
CA LYS A 141 9.98 -23.75 21.32
C LYS A 141 9.77 -22.47 22.12
N ALA A 142 9.75 -21.30 21.47
CA ALA A 142 9.45 -20.04 22.14
C ALA A 142 7.96 -19.90 22.52
N ILE A 143 7.08 -20.77 22.00
CA ILE A 143 5.63 -20.69 22.20
C ILE A 143 5.20 -20.82 23.67
N ASP A 144 5.95 -21.58 24.48
CA ASP A 144 5.61 -21.82 25.88
C ASP A 144 5.73 -20.55 26.75
N ALA A 145 6.51 -19.57 26.30
CA ALA A 145 6.68 -18.28 26.98
C ALA A 145 5.53 -17.29 26.68
N LEU A 146 4.66 -17.61 25.72
CA LEU A 146 3.61 -16.70 25.27
C LEU A 146 2.28 -16.92 26.02
N PRO A 147 1.46 -15.87 26.19
CA PRO A 147 0.07 -16.00 26.62
C PRO A 147 -0.74 -16.91 25.69
N GLU A 148 -1.75 -17.60 26.25
CA GLU A 148 -2.48 -18.65 25.53
C GLU A 148 -3.10 -18.21 24.19
N TYR A 149 -3.65 -16.99 24.12
CA TYR A 149 -4.22 -16.46 22.87
C TYR A 149 -3.16 -16.15 21.81
N MET A 150 -1.96 -15.72 22.22
CA MET A 150 -0.84 -15.41 21.33
C MET A 150 -0.18 -16.66 20.77
N LYS A 151 -0.23 -17.79 21.49
CA LYS A 151 0.32 -19.06 21.00
C LYS A 151 -0.27 -19.46 19.65
N MET A 152 -1.59 -19.31 19.50
CA MET A 152 -2.28 -19.61 18.26
C MET A 152 -1.79 -18.70 17.12
N ILE A 153 -1.63 -17.40 17.38
CA ILE A 153 -1.14 -16.43 16.39
C ILE A 153 0.29 -16.77 15.96
N TYR A 154 1.17 -17.04 16.93
CA TYR A 154 2.56 -17.38 16.69
C TYR A 154 2.70 -18.69 15.90
N ALA A 155 2.00 -19.75 16.30
CA ALA A 155 2.00 -21.03 15.59
C ALA A 155 1.49 -20.87 14.16
N SER A 156 0.36 -20.17 13.96
CA SER A 156 -0.21 -19.93 12.63
C SER A 156 0.75 -19.15 11.72
N MET A 157 1.52 -18.22 12.28
CA MET A 157 2.52 -17.47 11.54
C MET A 157 3.71 -18.36 11.15
N LEU A 158 4.22 -19.21 12.03
CA LEU A 158 5.29 -20.16 11.70
C LEU A 158 4.84 -21.14 10.62
N ASP A 159 3.65 -21.72 10.77
CA ASP A 159 3.07 -22.67 9.81
C ASP A 159 2.88 -22.02 8.43
N LEU A 160 2.39 -20.77 8.39
CA LEU A 160 2.27 -20.00 7.16
C LEU A 160 3.61 -19.88 6.42
N TYR A 161 4.67 -19.48 7.12
CA TYR A 161 5.97 -19.31 6.47
C TYR A 161 6.62 -20.64 6.09
N ASN A 162 6.35 -21.72 6.81
CA ASN A 162 6.77 -23.06 6.42
C ASN A 162 6.06 -23.51 5.14
N GLU A 163 4.74 -23.30 5.04
CA GLU A 163 3.97 -23.60 3.82
C GLU A 163 4.47 -22.79 2.61
N ILE A 164 4.77 -21.50 2.82
CA ILE A 164 5.38 -20.65 1.79
C ILE A 164 6.73 -21.23 1.36
N GLU A 165 7.57 -21.65 2.31
CA GLU A 165 8.88 -22.22 2.03
C GLU A 165 8.81 -23.52 1.24
N GLU A 166 7.88 -24.41 1.60
CA GLU A 166 7.60 -25.64 0.86
C GLU A 166 7.15 -25.34 -0.58
N SER A 167 6.19 -24.40 -0.75
CA SER A 167 5.68 -24.04 -2.07
C SER A 167 6.75 -23.46 -3.01
N ILE A 168 7.72 -22.71 -2.47
CA ILE A 168 8.78 -22.05 -3.25
C ILE A 168 10.00 -22.96 -3.44
N ALA A 169 10.22 -23.93 -2.55
CA ALA A 169 11.30 -24.90 -2.68
C ALA A 169 11.16 -25.73 -3.97
N GLU A 170 9.92 -26.04 -4.38
CA GLU A 170 9.62 -26.70 -5.66
C GLU A 170 10.12 -25.90 -6.88
N GLU A 171 10.21 -24.57 -6.75
CA GLU A 171 10.67 -23.66 -7.81
C GLU A 171 12.17 -23.37 -7.76
N GLY A 172 12.89 -23.87 -6.75
CA GLY A 172 14.33 -23.68 -6.55
C GLY A 172 14.73 -22.32 -5.95
N ASN A 173 13.78 -21.62 -5.30
CA ASN A 173 13.96 -20.25 -4.81
C ASN A 173 13.90 -20.13 -3.27
N SER A 174 14.13 -21.21 -2.51
CA SER A 174 13.94 -21.23 -1.04
C SER A 174 14.68 -20.12 -0.27
N TYR A 175 15.82 -19.63 -0.78
CA TYR A 175 16.55 -18.51 -0.19
C TYR A 175 15.71 -17.23 -0.06
N SER A 176 14.70 -17.03 -0.92
CA SER A 176 13.88 -15.81 -0.93
C SER A 176 13.00 -15.68 0.31
N VAL A 177 12.64 -16.80 0.94
CA VAL A 177 11.81 -16.84 2.15
C VAL A 177 12.51 -16.15 3.32
N HIS A 178 13.84 -16.23 3.39
CA HIS A 178 14.62 -15.52 4.39
C HIS A 178 14.34 -14.01 4.37
N TYR A 179 14.27 -13.40 3.19
CA TYR A 179 13.97 -11.97 3.04
C TYR A 179 12.57 -11.62 3.54
N ALA A 180 11.57 -12.48 3.28
CA ALA A 180 10.22 -12.26 3.76
C ALA A 180 10.12 -12.40 5.29
N LYS A 181 10.79 -13.41 5.88
CA LYS A 181 10.91 -13.59 7.34
C LYS A 181 11.56 -12.35 7.99
N GLU A 182 12.64 -11.83 7.42
CA GLU A 182 13.28 -10.61 7.95
C GLU A 182 12.42 -9.36 7.76
N ALA A 183 11.64 -9.26 6.68
CA ALA A 183 10.74 -8.13 6.45
C ALA A 183 9.59 -8.08 7.48
N ILE A 184 8.98 -9.23 7.82
CA ILE A 184 7.93 -9.25 8.85
C ILE A 184 8.50 -9.03 10.25
N LYS A 185 9.68 -9.58 10.59
CA LYS A 185 10.38 -9.27 11.85
C LYS A 185 10.61 -7.77 11.99
N ARG A 186 11.14 -7.14 10.94
CA ARG A 186 11.38 -5.70 10.90
C ARG A 186 10.08 -4.89 11.11
N MET A 187 8.96 -5.33 10.53
CA MET A 187 7.64 -4.73 10.74
C MET A 187 7.18 -4.86 12.19
N LEU A 188 7.30 -6.05 12.79
CA LEU A 188 6.89 -6.29 14.18
C LEU A 188 7.75 -5.54 15.20
N ARG A 189 9.06 -5.37 14.95
CA ARG A 189 9.90 -4.44 15.73
C ARG A 189 9.37 -3.01 15.68
N SER A 190 8.89 -2.57 14.51
CA SER A 190 8.30 -1.24 14.38
C SER A 190 6.99 -1.14 15.16
N TYR A 191 6.11 -2.14 15.10
CA TYR A 191 4.89 -2.16 15.91
C TYR A 191 5.17 -2.13 17.42
N LEU A 192 6.17 -2.87 17.90
CA LEU A 192 6.59 -2.78 19.31
C LEU A 192 7.04 -1.35 19.66
N ALA A 193 7.79 -0.71 18.77
CA ALA A 193 8.20 0.68 18.95
C ALA A 193 7.01 1.64 18.96
N GLU A 194 5.97 1.42 18.14
CA GLU A 194 4.74 2.23 18.14
C GLU A 194 3.94 2.06 19.44
N ALA A 195 3.85 0.83 19.95
CA ALA A 195 3.18 0.53 21.22
C ALA A 195 3.93 1.09 22.43
N SER A 196 5.24 1.34 22.30
CA SER A 196 6.08 1.87 23.38
C SER A 196 5.67 3.28 23.82
N GLY A 197 5.88 3.59 25.10
CA GLY A 197 5.58 4.92 25.65
C GLY A 197 6.38 6.07 25.00
N ALA A 198 7.51 5.77 24.36
CA ALA A 198 8.33 6.77 23.67
C ALA A 198 7.60 7.36 22.45
N MET A 199 6.89 6.51 21.67
CA MET A 199 6.12 6.95 20.51
C MET A 199 4.91 7.79 20.93
N LYS A 200 4.27 7.47 22.06
CA LYS A 200 3.14 8.25 22.62
C LYS A 200 3.52 9.70 22.98
N ALA A 201 4.81 9.98 23.19
CA ALA A 201 5.33 11.31 23.45
C ALA A 201 6.02 11.96 22.23
N MET A 202 6.07 11.27 21.09
CA MET A 202 6.80 11.70 19.90
C MET A 202 5.94 12.65 19.05
N PHE A 203 6.42 13.88 18.89
CA PHE A 203 5.77 14.87 18.03
C PHE A 203 6.69 15.42 16.93
N GLN A 204 7.92 14.92 16.86
CA GLN A 204 8.82 15.23 15.76
C GLN A 204 8.49 14.33 14.58
N MET A 205 8.07 14.92 13.47
CA MET A 205 7.67 14.21 12.26
C MET A 205 8.78 13.29 11.74
N GLU A 206 10.03 13.75 11.76
CA GLU A 206 11.17 13.00 11.26
C GLU A 206 11.43 11.73 12.07
N GLU A 207 11.31 11.81 13.40
CA GLU A 207 11.46 10.66 14.30
C GLU A 207 10.27 9.70 14.14
N TYR A 208 9.05 10.25 14.09
CA TYR A 208 7.82 9.48 13.87
C TYR A 208 7.90 8.65 12.59
N LEU A 209 8.32 9.27 11.48
CA LEU A 209 8.41 8.62 10.18
C LEU A 209 9.50 7.53 10.11
N GLN A 210 10.50 7.52 10.99
CA GLN A 210 11.49 6.43 11.00
C GLN A 210 10.85 5.09 11.38
N VAL A 211 9.88 5.12 12.30
CA VAL A 211 9.14 3.94 12.73
C VAL A 211 7.92 3.71 11.82
N SER A 212 7.13 4.77 11.58
CA SER A 212 5.81 4.62 10.96
C SER A 212 5.84 4.27 9.47
N LEU A 213 6.96 4.53 8.79
CA LEU A 213 7.15 4.07 7.41
C LEU A 213 7.33 2.55 7.35
N ILE A 214 7.97 1.94 8.34
CA ILE A 214 8.16 0.50 8.40
C ILE A 214 6.85 -0.18 8.81
N SER A 215 6.16 0.36 9.81
CA SER A 215 4.87 -0.15 10.29
C SER A 215 3.74 -0.01 9.26
N SER A 216 3.93 0.79 8.20
CA SER A 216 2.97 0.84 7.09
C SER A 216 2.85 -0.50 6.32
N GLY A 217 3.78 -1.44 6.56
CA GLY A 217 3.77 -2.78 5.97
C GLY A 217 4.21 -2.85 4.50
N TYR A 218 4.42 -1.71 3.82
CA TYR A 218 4.81 -1.68 2.40
C TYR A 218 6.12 -2.41 2.08
N PRO A 219 7.19 -2.28 2.88
CA PRO A 219 8.40 -3.08 2.66
C PRO A 219 8.14 -4.59 2.73
N MET A 220 7.30 -5.03 3.68
CA MET A 220 6.90 -6.43 3.85
C MET A 220 6.04 -6.91 2.67
N VAL A 221 5.00 -6.15 2.28
CA VAL A 221 4.11 -6.48 1.16
C VAL A 221 4.89 -6.58 -0.14
N THR A 222 5.81 -5.64 -0.39
CA THR A 222 6.67 -5.66 -1.58
C THR A 222 7.56 -6.90 -1.60
N THR A 223 8.26 -7.18 -0.50
CA THR A 223 9.14 -8.36 -0.39
C THR A 223 8.36 -9.67 -0.58
N THR A 224 7.17 -9.76 0.01
CA THR A 224 6.28 -10.92 -0.14
C THR A 224 5.76 -11.07 -1.57
N SER A 225 5.46 -9.97 -2.27
CA SER A 225 5.00 -10.02 -3.65
C SER A 225 6.03 -10.68 -4.59
N PHE A 226 7.32 -10.48 -4.31
CA PHE A 226 8.42 -11.05 -5.10
C PHE A 226 8.51 -12.57 -4.97
N LEU A 227 8.08 -13.14 -3.84
CA LEU A 227 8.07 -14.59 -3.62
C LEU A 227 7.23 -15.34 -4.68
N SER A 228 6.16 -14.71 -5.18
CA SER A 228 5.25 -15.31 -6.16
C SER A 228 5.66 -15.03 -7.62
N MET A 229 6.82 -14.40 -7.85
CA MET A 229 7.29 -14.03 -9.19
C MET A 229 8.26 -15.05 -9.79
N GLY A 230 8.48 -16.19 -9.12
CA GLY A 230 9.34 -17.27 -9.59
C GLY A 230 10.74 -16.77 -9.98
N LYS A 231 11.22 -17.12 -11.17
CA LYS A 231 12.56 -16.73 -11.66
C LYS A 231 12.69 -15.27 -12.09
N ILE A 232 11.60 -14.49 -12.09
CA ILE A 232 11.64 -13.07 -12.44
C ILE A 232 12.26 -12.27 -11.29
N ALA A 233 11.93 -12.61 -10.04
CA ALA A 233 12.53 -12.00 -8.86
C ALA A 233 13.83 -12.71 -8.49
N THR A 234 14.96 -12.12 -8.85
CA THR A 234 16.30 -12.64 -8.52
C THR A 234 16.73 -12.20 -7.12
N THR A 235 17.85 -12.75 -6.64
CA THR A 235 18.50 -12.30 -5.39
C THR A 235 18.75 -10.79 -5.38
N ASP A 236 19.20 -10.21 -6.49
CA ASP A 236 19.39 -8.77 -6.64
C ASP A 236 18.11 -7.96 -6.36
N ALA A 237 16.94 -8.49 -6.72
CA ALA A 237 15.66 -7.83 -6.45
C ALA A 237 15.33 -7.83 -4.95
N PHE A 238 15.62 -8.94 -4.26
CA PHE A 238 15.47 -9.06 -2.81
C PHE A 238 16.46 -8.17 -2.05
N GLU A 239 17.73 -8.15 -2.46
CA GLU A 239 18.73 -7.22 -1.90
C GLU A 239 18.34 -5.77 -2.14
N TRP A 240 17.84 -5.44 -3.34
CA TRP A 240 17.38 -4.10 -3.68
C TRP A 240 16.24 -3.63 -2.77
N VAL A 241 15.21 -4.46 -2.53
CA VAL A 241 14.09 -4.08 -1.65
C VAL A 241 14.50 -3.98 -0.19
N SER A 242 15.41 -4.85 0.28
CA SER A 242 15.93 -4.81 1.66
C SER A 242 16.77 -3.57 1.96
N ASN A 243 17.29 -2.89 0.95
CA ASN A 243 18.07 -1.66 1.08
C ASN A 243 17.23 -0.37 1.04
N ASP A 244 15.92 -0.45 1.32
CA ASP A 244 14.99 0.68 1.40
C ASP A 244 15.06 1.64 0.20
N PRO A 245 14.79 1.14 -1.01
CA PRO A 245 14.92 1.94 -2.21
C PRO A 245 13.92 3.10 -2.17
N LYS A 246 14.29 4.22 -2.82
CA LYS A 246 13.53 5.48 -2.75
C LYS A 246 12.05 5.34 -3.10
N ILE A 247 11.73 4.46 -4.05
CA ILE A 247 10.36 4.16 -4.44
C ILE A 247 9.56 3.53 -3.31
N ILE A 248 10.10 2.54 -2.59
CA ILE A 248 9.41 1.87 -1.49
C ILE A 248 9.25 2.84 -0.31
N ARG A 249 10.26 3.66 -0.02
CA ARG A 249 10.15 4.73 0.98
C ARG A 249 9.07 5.75 0.62
N ALA A 250 8.99 6.14 -0.65
CA ALA A 250 7.95 7.06 -1.12
C ALA A 250 6.55 6.43 -0.99
N LEU A 251 6.37 5.19 -1.42
CA LEU A 251 5.09 4.46 -1.30
C LEU A 251 4.67 4.25 0.15
N SER A 252 5.61 3.89 1.03
CA SER A 252 5.37 3.75 2.47
C SER A 252 4.90 5.08 3.07
N LEU A 253 5.49 6.20 2.64
CA LEU A 253 5.08 7.52 3.09
C LEU A 253 3.70 7.90 2.57
N LEU A 254 3.39 7.61 1.30
CA LEU A 254 2.06 7.84 0.75
C LEU A 254 1.00 7.08 1.55
N CYS A 255 1.25 5.79 1.80
CA CYS A 255 0.36 4.95 2.59
C CYS A 255 0.19 5.48 4.00
N ARG A 256 1.30 5.75 4.71
CA ARG A 256 1.26 6.24 6.10
C ARG A 256 0.48 7.54 6.23
N LEU A 257 0.77 8.53 5.38
CA LEU A 257 0.08 9.81 5.41
C LEU A 257 -1.41 9.67 5.07
N MET A 258 -1.77 8.84 4.08
CA MET A 258 -3.17 8.61 3.74
C MET A 258 -3.91 7.88 4.88
N ASN A 259 -3.27 6.88 5.48
CA ASN A 259 -3.81 6.14 6.61
C ASN A 259 -4.10 7.08 7.76
N ASP A 260 -3.10 7.83 8.21
CA ASP A 260 -3.23 8.75 9.35
C ASP A 260 -4.30 9.82 9.09
N ILE A 261 -4.42 10.35 7.87
CA ILE A 261 -5.47 11.33 7.54
C ILE A 261 -6.87 10.72 7.70
N VAL A 262 -7.06 9.48 7.23
CA VAL A 262 -8.36 8.81 7.24
C VAL A 262 -8.71 8.30 8.63
N SER A 263 -7.74 7.76 9.37
CA SER A 263 -7.96 7.18 10.71
C SER A 263 -7.90 8.22 11.83
N HIS A 264 -7.37 9.42 11.60
CA HIS A 264 -7.08 10.40 12.66
C HIS A 264 -8.23 10.64 13.65
N GLU A 265 -9.48 10.81 13.19
CA GLU A 265 -10.60 11.03 14.12
C GLU A 265 -10.91 9.81 14.98
N PHE A 266 -10.76 8.61 14.41
CA PHE A 266 -10.93 7.37 15.13
C PHE A 266 -9.80 7.16 16.15
N GLU A 267 -8.54 7.38 15.76
CA GLU A 267 -7.37 7.21 16.62
C GLU A 267 -7.36 8.17 17.81
N GLN A 268 -7.75 9.43 17.59
CA GLN A 268 -7.82 10.42 18.66
C GLN A 268 -8.89 10.07 19.71
N ASN A 269 -9.99 9.41 19.32
CA ASN A 269 -11.03 9.00 20.26
C ASN A 269 -10.59 7.87 21.21
N ARG A 270 -9.49 7.17 20.90
CA ARG A 270 -8.99 6.04 21.67
C ARG A 270 -7.70 6.34 22.42
N GLU A 271 -7.31 7.62 22.49
CA GLU A 271 -6.07 8.09 23.12
C GLU A 271 -4.82 7.39 22.53
N HIS A 272 -4.86 7.08 21.23
CA HIS A 272 -3.75 6.46 20.53
C HIS A 272 -2.55 7.44 20.38
N ALA A 273 -1.38 6.91 20.00
CA ALA A 273 -0.16 7.70 19.84
C ALA A 273 -0.35 8.84 18.80
N PRO A 274 0.42 9.95 18.90
CA PRO A 274 0.39 11.02 17.91
C PRO A 274 0.68 10.48 16.50
N SER A 275 -0.22 10.70 15.55
CA SER A 275 -0.02 10.35 14.15
C SER A 275 0.81 11.43 13.44
N SER A 276 1.04 11.26 12.14
CA SER A 276 1.60 12.33 11.31
C SER A 276 0.78 13.62 11.41
N VAL A 277 -0.53 13.52 11.66
CA VAL A 277 -1.43 14.65 11.80
C VAL A 277 -1.06 15.50 13.02
N GLU A 278 -0.91 14.87 14.19
CA GLU A 278 -0.56 15.57 15.43
C GLU A 278 0.86 16.15 15.37
N CYS A 279 1.81 15.38 14.82
CA CYS A 279 3.20 15.82 14.66
C CYS A 279 3.28 17.13 13.87
N TYR A 280 2.62 17.18 12.72
CA TYR A 280 2.66 18.34 11.84
C TYR A 280 1.93 19.56 12.43
N MET A 281 0.78 19.34 13.08
CA MET A 281 0.05 20.42 13.75
C MET A 281 0.89 21.06 14.87
N LYS A 282 1.56 20.24 15.68
CA LYS A 282 2.39 20.73 16.79
C LYS A 282 3.67 21.42 16.31
N GLN A 283 4.35 20.86 15.31
CA GLN A 283 5.59 21.45 14.76
C GLN A 283 5.34 22.81 14.09
N HIS A 284 4.21 22.98 13.39
CA HIS A 284 3.96 24.17 12.58
C HIS A 284 2.91 25.12 13.15
N GLY A 285 2.23 24.78 14.24
CA GLY A 285 1.18 25.60 14.84
C GLY A 285 0.00 25.85 13.90
N VAL A 286 -0.32 24.89 13.03
CA VAL A 286 -1.35 25.03 11.98
C VAL A 286 -2.61 24.25 12.29
N SER A 287 -3.74 24.70 11.72
CA SER A 287 -5.02 24.00 11.81
C SER A 287 -5.10 22.78 10.88
N LYS A 288 -5.92 21.80 11.24
CA LYS A 288 -6.21 20.56 10.46
C LYS A 288 -6.48 20.83 8.97
N LYS A 289 -7.26 21.89 8.66
CA LYS A 289 -7.59 22.25 7.27
C LYS A 289 -6.39 22.71 6.44
N ARG A 290 -5.46 23.46 7.04
CA ARG A 290 -4.25 23.94 6.35
C ARG A 290 -3.23 22.82 6.14
N GLN A 291 -3.27 21.82 7.02
CA GLN A 291 -2.44 20.64 6.97
C GLN A 291 -2.85 19.65 5.88
N LEU A 292 -4.14 19.39 5.66
CA LEU A 292 -4.59 18.49 4.57
C LEU A 292 -4.03 18.95 3.22
N ASN A 293 -4.06 20.26 2.95
CA ASN A 293 -3.44 20.84 1.75
C ASN A 293 -1.91 20.65 1.68
N CYS A 294 -1.22 20.63 2.82
CA CYS A 294 0.23 20.38 2.89
C CYS A 294 0.57 18.90 2.71
N PHE A 295 -0.25 18.00 3.27
CA PHE A 295 -0.11 16.56 3.02
C PHE A 295 -0.44 16.22 1.58
N GLU A 296 -1.48 16.78 0.98
CA GLU A 296 -1.76 16.62 -0.46
C GLU A 296 -0.56 17.04 -1.32
N LYS A 297 0.14 18.13 -0.98
CA LYS A 297 1.38 18.53 -1.67
C LYS A 297 2.53 17.55 -1.46
N ARG A 298 2.71 17.02 -0.24
CA ARG A 298 3.71 15.97 0.05
C ARG A 298 3.36 14.68 -0.71
N LEU A 299 2.09 14.27 -0.71
CA LEU A 299 1.57 13.11 -1.45
C LEU A 299 1.82 13.27 -2.95
N GLN A 300 1.57 14.46 -3.51
CA GLN A 300 1.90 14.76 -4.90
C GLN A 300 3.41 14.63 -5.15
N MET A 301 4.26 15.28 -4.35
CA MET A 301 5.72 15.22 -4.52
C MET A 301 6.27 13.80 -4.43
N HIS A 302 5.80 12.98 -3.48
CA HIS A 302 6.27 11.61 -3.30
C HIS A 302 5.71 10.65 -4.36
N GLY A 303 4.50 10.89 -4.86
CA GLY A 303 4.01 10.24 -6.08
C GLY A 303 4.92 10.51 -7.29
N LYS A 304 5.44 11.74 -7.44
CA LYS A 304 6.42 12.05 -8.50
C LYS A 304 7.76 11.31 -8.32
N ILE A 305 8.15 10.99 -7.08
CA ILE A 305 9.38 10.23 -6.79
C ILE A 305 9.21 8.75 -7.18
N SER A 306 8.04 8.16 -6.94
CA SER A 306 7.77 6.79 -7.39
C SER A 306 7.75 6.69 -8.91
N MET A 307 7.23 7.70 -9.61
CA MET A 307 7.20 7.73 -11.08
C MET A 307 8.59 7.85 -11.73
N ARG A 308 9.57 8.44 -11.06
CA ARG A 308 10.95 8.60 -11.57
C ARG A 308 11.83 7.35 -11.38
N SER A 309 11.45 6.49 -10.45
CA SER A 309 12.33 5.41 -9.93
C SER A 309 12.02 4.03 -10.54
N GLY A 310 11.07 3.96 -11.49
CA GLY A 310 10.76 2.78 -12.29
C GLY A 310 11.47 2.76 -13.63
#